data_AF-A0A4R6W1U6-F1
#
_entry.id   AF-A0A4R6W1U6-F1
#
_cell.length_a   1.000
_cell.length_b   1.000
_cell.length_c   1.000
_cell.angle_alpha   90.00
_cell.angle_beta   90.00
_cell.angle_gamma   90.00
#
_symmetry.space_group_name_H-M   'P 1'
#
loop_
_entity.id
_entity.type
_entity.pdbx_description
1 polymer ?
#
loop_
_entity_poly.entity_id
_entity_poly.type
_entity_poly.pdbx_seq_one_letter_code
_entity_poly.pdbx_strand_id
1 'polypeptide(L)'
;MLTKPSLLLRAAIGKTIGLIFGFIAFFILPQIVPDLSLLFRWGLVFYLTMMGGFIGIMGVMTYHPVLHMPMPWWVRGPLIGGFMMLVLWMLAQTEFDAVATAIFGEGSLFSSGAWSIVDGMVIGAIMSFLATRFGGEGKETVGR
;
A
#
# COMPACT_ATOMS: atom_id res chain seq x y z
N MET A 1 -17.38 18.61 10.41
CA MET A 1 -16.88 17.44 11.17
C MET A 1 -15.50 16.93 10.70
N LEU A 2 -14.93 17.44 9.59
CA LEU A 2 -13.61 17.02 9.06
C LEU A 2 -12.40 17.80 9.63
N THR A 3 -12.60 18.70 10.58
CA THR A 3 -11.55 19.62 11.07
C THR A 3 -10.80 19.11 12.30
N LYS A 4 -11.17 17.95 12.87
CA LYS A 4 -10.47 17.36 14.01
C LYS A 4 -9.68 16.13 13.56
N PRO A 5 -8.40 16.01 13.95
CA PRO A 5 -7.62 14.79 13.75
C PRO A 5 -8.40 13.58 14.30
N SER A 6 -8.52 12.53 13.51
CA SER A 6 -9.32 11.35 13.87
C SER A 6 -8.71 10.09 13.26
N LEU A 7 -8.52 9.07 14.08
CA LEU A 7 -8.07 7.76 13.64
C LEU A 7 -9.00 7.15 12.58
N LEU A 8 -10.32 7.32 12.76
CA LEU A 8 -11.31 6.83 11.81
C LEU A 8 -11.17 7.52 10.46
N LEU A 9 -10.97 8.85 10.46
CA LEU A 9 -10.77 9.61 9.24
C LEU A 9 -9.50 9.17 8.50
N ARG A 10 -8.40 8.94 9.22
CA ARG A 10 -7.15 8.42 8.62
C ARG A 10 -7.35 7.05 7.99
N ALA A 11 -7.98 6.13 8.71
CA ALA A 11 -8.24 4.78 8.20
C ALA A 11 -9.18 4.82 6.99
N ALA A 12 -10.19 5.69 7.01
CA ALA A 12 -11.09 5.90 5.88
C ALA A 12 -10.33 6.42 4.65
N ILE A 13 -9.52 7.48 4.80
CA ILE A 13 -8.69 8.02 3.72
C ILE A 13 -7.77 6.93 3.17
N GLY A 14 -7.05 6.22 4.04
CA GLY A 14 -6.15 5.15 3.63
C GLY A 14 -6.86 4.07 2.82
N LYS A 15 -8.01 3.58 3.30
CA LYS A 15 -8.84 2.60 2.57
C LYS A 15 -9.33 3.13 1.23
N THR A 16 -9.81 4.38 1.17
CA THR A 16 -10.29 4.99 -0.08
C THR A 16 -9.18 5.08 -1.12
N ILE A 17 -7.99 5.53 -0.71
CA ILE A 17 -6.83 5.59 -1.62
C ILE A 17 -6.41 4.18 -2.06
N GLY A 18 -6.38 3.22 -1.14
CA GLY A 18 -6.07 1.82 -1.46
C GLY A 18 -7.07 1.17 -2.39
N LEU A 19 -8.36 1.50 -2.24
CA LEU A 19 -9.42 1.06 -3.13
C LEU A 19 -9.25 1.63 -4.53
N ILE A 20 -8.89 2.92 -4.64
CA ILE A 20 -8.62 3.57 -5.95
C ILE A 20 -7.46 2.88 -6.65
N PHE A 21 -6.31 2.70 -5.98
CA PHE A 21 -5.17 1.97 -6.55
C PHE A 21 -5.52 0.52 -6.89
N GLY A 22 -6.31 -0.14 -6.04
CA GLY A 22 -6.85 -1.48 -6.28
C GLY A 22 -7.64 -1.56 -7.58
N PHE A 23 -8.59 -0.65 -7.80
CA PHE A 23 -9.37 -0.63 -9.03
C PHE A 23 -8.55 -0.26 -10.25
N ILE A 24 -7.59 0.67 -10.12
CA ILE A 24 -6.65 0.98 -11.21
C ILE A 24 -5.93 -0.31 -11.63
N ALA A 25 -5.34 -1.05 -10.68
CA ALA A 25 -4.68 -2.33 -10.96
C ALA A 25 -5.67 -3.36 -11.53
N PHE A 26 -6.89 -3.42 -11.01
CA PHE A 26 -7.93 -4.33 -11.48
C PHE A 26 -8.19 -4.19 -12.98
N PHE A 27 -8.24 -2.97 -13.52
CA PHE A 27 -8.50 -2.72 -14.93
C PHE A 27 -7.25 -2.77 -15.81
N ILE A 28 -6.08 -2.37 -15.28
CA ILE A 28 -4.83 -2.34 -16.04
C ILE A 28 -4.24 -3.73 -16.21
N LEU A 29 -4.23 -4.56 -15.16
CA LEU A 29 -3.53 -5.86 -15.19
C LEU A 29 -3.94 -6.80 -16.34
N PRO A 30 -5.23 -6.96 -16.70
CA PRO A 30 -5.63 -7.80 -17.85
C PRO A 30 -5.18 -7.26 -19.20
N GLN A 31 -4.88 -5.96 -19.31
CA GLN A 31 -4.33 -5.38 -20.54
C GLN A 31 -2.86 -5.79 -20.74
N ILE A 32 -2.19 -6.19 -19.66
CA ILE A 32 -0.79 -6.62 -19.64
C ILE A 32 -0.72 -8.15 -19.74
N VAL A 33 -1.46 -8.85 -18.86
CA VAL A 33 -1.55 -10.30 -18.83
C VAL A 33 -3.03 -10.71 -18.86
N PRO A 34 -3.57 -11.04 -20.06
CA PRO A 34 -4.99 -11.35 -20.24
C PRO A 34 -5.50 -12.53 -19.40
N ASP A 35 -4.63 -13.51 -19.14
CA ASP A 35 -4.98 -14.76 -18.44
C ASP A 35 -4.96 -14.64 -16.90
N LEU A 36 -4.81 -13.43 -16.35
CA LEU A 36 -4.87 -13.23 -14.90
C LEU A 36 -6.25 -13.56 -14.34
N SER A 37 -6.26 -14.45 -13.35
CA SER A 37 -7.49 -14.90 -12.71
C SER A 37 -8.27 -13.72 -12.11
N LEU A 38 -9.60 -13.77 -12.26
CA LEU A 38 -10.48 -12.77 -11.66
C LEU A 38 -10.35 -12.74 -10.12
N LEU A 39 -10.06 -13.89 -9.51
CA LEU A 39 -9.82 -14.02 -8.08
C LEU A 39 -8.58 -13.23 -7.64
N PHE A 40 -7.46 -13.34 -8.36
CA PHE A 40 -6.24 -12.57 -8.07
C PHE A 40 -6.51 -11.06 -8.13
N ARG A 41 -7.24 -10.60 -9.16
CA ARG A 41 -7.56 -9.18 -9.34
C ARG A 41 -8.40 -8.63 -8.20
N TRP A 42 -9.46 -9.33 -7.78
CA TRP A 42 -10.24 -8.92 -6.60
C TRP A 42 -9.44 -9.04 -5.30
N GLY A 43 -8.62 -10.08 -5.17
CA GLY A 43 -7.68 -10.23 -4.07
C GLY A 43 -6.79 -9.01 -3.92
N LEU A 44 -6.21 -8.53 -5.01
CA LEU A 44 -5.37 -7.33 -5.04
C LEU A 44 -6.13 -6.06 -4.64
N VAL A 45 -7.38 -5.88 -5.10
CA VAL A 45 -8.22 -4.74 -4.71
C VAL A 45 -8.42 -4.69 -3.20
N PHE A 46 -8.85 -5.81 -2.62
CA PHE A 46 -9.09 -5.89 -1.17
C PHE A 46 -7.79 -5.81 -0.37
N TYR A 47 -6.71 -6.39 -0.88
CA TYR A 47 -5.41 -6.32 -0.25
C TYR A 47 -4.88 -4.88 -0.19
N LEU A 48 -4.93 -4.14 -1.29
CA LEU A 48 -4.51 -2.72 -1.31
C LEU A 48 -5.41 -1.83 -0.46
N THR A 49 -6.70 -2.12 -0.41
CA THR A 49 -7.65 -1.44 0.49
C THR A 49 -7.29 -1.70 1.96
N MET A 50 -6.98 -2.95 2.30
CA MET A 50 -6.53 -3.35 3.63
C MET A 50 -5.21 -2.67 4.01
N MET A 51 -4.23 -2.67 3.09
CA MET A 51 -2.94 -1.98 3.26
C MET A 51 -3.13 -0.50 3.57
N GLY A 52 -4.00 0.19 2.82
CA GLY A 52 -4.35 1.57 3.10
C GLY A 52 -4.94 1.78 4.49
N GLY A 53 -5.82 0.87 4.93
CA GLY A 53 -6.34 0.86 6.29
C GLY A 53 -5.27 0.72 7.36
N PHE A 54 -4.34 -0.24 7.20
CA PHE A 54 -3.21 -0.44 8.12
C PHE A 54 -2.32 0.80 8.19
N ILE A 55 -1.93 1.36 7.04
CA ILE A 55 -1.11 2.58 6.99
C ILE A 55 -1.82 3.77 7.67
N GLY A 56 -3.14 3.90 7.45
CA GLY A 56 -3.97 4.92 8.09
C GLY A 56 -3.93 4.82 9.62
N ILE A 57 -4.11 3.62 10.17
CA ILE A 57 -4.13 3.35 11.62
C ILE A 57 -2.73 3.51 12.23
N MET A 58 -1.71 2.96 11.57
CA MET A 58 -0.33 2.97 12.06
C MET A 58 0.28 4.37 12.12
N GLY A 59 -0.32 5.36 11.46
CA GLY A 59 0.10 6.75 11.55
C GLY A 59 -0.09 7.42 12.91
N VAL A 60 -0.72 6.73 13.87
CA VAL A 60 -0.68 7.11 15.30
C VAL A 60 0.74 6.99 15.86
N MET A 61 1.52 6.02 15.37
CA MET A 61 2.88 5.79 15.82
C MET A 61 3.87 6.70 15.08
N THR A 62 4.11 7.87 15.65
CA THR A 62 5.11 8.84 15.17
C THR A 62 6.50 8.60 15.76
N TYR A 63 6.66 7.59 16.61
CA TYR A 63 7.89 7.28 17.32
C TYR A 63 8.15 5.78 17.36
N HIS A 64 9.39 5.36 17.08
CA HIS A 64 9.78 3.96 17.09
C HIS A 64 10.11 3.52 18.53
N PRO A 65 9.38 2.54 19.11
CA PRO A 65 9.53 2.19 20.53
C PRO A 65 10.88 1.54 20.86
N VAL A 66 11.48 0.78 19.94
CA VAL A 66 12.77 0.09 20.16
C VAL A 66 13.97 0.97 19.80
N LEU A 67 13.97 1.57 18.61
CA LEU A 67 15.07 2.39 18.08
C LEU A 67 15.06 3.85 18.60
N HIS A 68 14.05 4.23 19.38
CA HIS A 68 13.97 5.54 20.03
C HIS A 68 14.06 6.75 19.08
N MET A 69 13.64 6.59 17.82
CA MET A 69 13.73 7.61 16.75
C MET A 69 12.33 8.03 16.25
N PRO A 70 12.17 9.28 15.76
CA PRO A 70 10.93 9.70 15.11
C PRO A 70 10.71 8.91 13.82
N MET A 71 9.46 8.49 13.58
CA MET A 71 9.03 7.82 12.35
C MET A 71 8.17 8.76 11.50
N PRO A 72 8.79 9.54 10.60
CA PRO A 72 8.03 10.44 9.74
C PRO A 72 7.18 9.63 8.75
N TRP A 73 6.16 10.29 8.20
CA TRP A 73 5.19 9.67 7.30
C TRP A 73 5.83 8.98 6.09
N TRP A 74 6.95 9.52 5.59
CA TRP A 74 7.69 9.02 4.44
C TRP A 74 8.60 7.82 4.76
N VAL A 75 8.77 7.46 6.04
CA VAL A 75 9.45 6.21 6.44
C VAL A 75 8.40 5.15 6.76
N ARG A 76 7.42 5.47 7.62
CA ARG A 76 6.42 4.50 8.09
C ARG A 76 5.54 3.94 6.96
N GLY A 77 5.09 4.82 6.06
CA GLY A 77 4.18 4.45 4.97
C GLY A 77 4.85 3.47 4.01
N PRO A 78 6.04 3.82 3.49
CA PRO A 78 6.80 2.92 2.63
C PRO A 78 7.20 1.62 3.31
N LEU A 79 7.61 1.65 4.58
CA LEU A 79 8.00 0.43 5.29
C LEU A 79 6.83 -0.56 5.39
N ILE A 80 5.65 -0.08 5.79
CA ILE A 80 4.44 -0.92 5.88
C ILE A 80 4.00 -1.37 4.49
N GLY A 81 3.95 -0.46 3.51
CA GLY A 81 3.52 -0.80 2.15
C GLY A 81 4.44 -1.80 1.46
N GLY A 82 5.76 -1.62 1.59
CA GLY A 82 6.77 -2.55 1.08
C GLY A 82 6.69 -3.91 1.77
N PHE A 83 6.54 -3.96 3.09
CA PHE A 83 6.37 -5.23 3.81
C PHE A 83 5.10 -5.97 3.40
N MET A 84 3.98 -5.25 3.22
CA MET A 84 2.74 -5.86 2.77
C MET A 84 2.86 -6.37 1.32
N MET A 85 3.44 -5.59 0.40
CA MET A 85 3.68 -6.10 -0.95
C MET A 85 4.68 -7.25 -1.00
N LEU A 86 5.68 -7.30 -0.13
CA LEU A 86 6.56 -8.46 0.02
C LEU A 86 5.75 -9.72 0.36
N VAL A 87 4.87 -9.65 1.35
CA VAL A 87 4.01 -10.79 1.72
C VAL A 87 3.10 -11.18 0.56
N LEU A 88 2.50 -10.22 -0.13
CA LEU A 88 1.63 -10.51 -1.27
C LEU A 88 2.39 -11.15 -2.43
N TRP A 89 3.58 -10.66 -2.76
CA TRP A 89 4.46 -11.25 -3.77
C TRP A 89 4.85 -12.69 -3.40
N MET A 90 5.19 -12.96 -2.13
CA MET A 90 5.51 -14.33 -1.68
C MET A 90 4.32 -15.30 -1.82
N LEU A 91 3.08 -14.80 -1.72
CA LEU A 91 1.87 -15.62 -1.84
C LEU A 91 1.41 -15.81 -3.29
N ALA A 92 1.67 -14.85 -4.16
CA ALA A 92 1.20 -14.82 -5.56
C ALA A 92 2.36 -14.62 -6.54
N GLN A 93 3.49 -15.27 -6.26
CA GLN A 93 4.75 -15.03 -6.96
C GLN A 93 4.58 -15.23 -8.48
N THR A 94 3.91 -16.29 -8.89
CA THR A 94 3.69 -16.64 -10.30
C THR A 94 2.97 -15.52 -11.06
N GLU A 95 1.92 -14.94 -10.47
CA GLU A 95 1.15 -13.86 -11.07
C GLU A 95 1.98 -12.58 -11.19
N PHE A 96 2.76 -12.22 -10.17
CA PHE A 96 3.62 -11.03 -10.21
C PHE A 96 4.79 -11.20 -11.19
N ASP A 97 5.42 -12.38 -11.24
CA ASP A 97 6.52 -12.67 -12.17
C ASP A 97 6.01 -12.67 -13.63
N ALA A 98 4.79 -13.14 -13.88
CA ALA A 98 4.14 -13.06 -15.20
C ALA A 98 3.91 -11.60 -15.63
N VAL A 99 3.42 -10.75 -14.72
CA VAL A 99 3.23 -9.32 -14.99
C VAL A 99 4.57 -8.62 -15.25
N ALA A 100 5.58 -8.89 -14.41
CA ALA A 100 6.90 -8.29 -14.57
C ALA A 100 7.56 -8.68 -15.90
N THR A 101 7.47 -9.97 -16.27
CA THR A 101 7.99 -10.47 -17.55
C THR A 101 7.25 -9.85 -18.74
N ALA A 102 5.94 -9.69 -18.66
CA ALA A 102 5.14 -9.06 -19.72
C ALA A 102 5.48 -7.56 -19.91
N ILE A 103 5.86 -6.85 -18.84
CA ILE A 103 6.23 -5.42 -18.91
C ILE A 103 7.69 -5.24 -19.36
N PHE A 104 8.62 -6.01 -18.79
CA PHE A 104 10.06 -5.77 -18.92
C PHE A 104 10.78 -6.73 -19.87
N GLY A 105 10.10 -7.77 -20.35
CA GLY A 105 10.65 -8.80 -21.24
C GLY A 105 11.35 -9.94 -20.51
N GLU A 106 11.38 -11.11 -21.16
CA GLU A 106 12.09 -12.29 -20.68
C GLU A 106 13.61 -12.04 -20.60
N GLY A 107 14.23 -12.41 -19.47
CA GLY A 107 15.67 -12.26 -19.23
C GLY A 107 16.13 -10.88 -18.76
N SER A 108 15.21 -9.92 -18.57
CA SER A 108 15.50 -8.62 -17.96
C SER A 108 15.85 -8.76 -16.47
N LEU A 109 16.69 -7.87 -15.94
CA LEU A 109 16.90 -7.75 -14.48
C LEU A 109 15.61 -7.42 -13.70
N PHE A 110 14.59 -6.94 -14.42
CA PHE A 110 13.28 -6.58 -13.89
C PHE A 110 12.21 -7.66 -14.13
N SER A 111 12.60 -8.87 -14.58
CA SER A 111 11.64 -9.95 -14.83
C SER A 111 11.05 -10.56 -13.55
N SER A 112 11.62 -10.26 -12.38
CA SER A 112 11.07 -10.69 -11.09
C SER A 112 9.95 -9.78 -10.62
N GLY A 113 8.84 -10.37 -10.21
CA GLY A 113 7.72 -9.72 -9.55
C GLY A 113 8.06 -9.09 -8.19
N ALA A 114 9.26 -9.33 -7.65
CA ALA A 114 9.73 -8.70 -6.41
C ALA A 114 9.77 -7.16 -6.49
N TRP A 115 9.79 -6.58 -7.69
CA TRP A 115 9.69 -5.14 -7.89
C TRP A 115 8.36 -4.55 -7.38
N SER A 116 7.32 -5.38 -7.22
CA SER A 116 6.08 -5.00 -6.53
C SER A 116 6.30 -4.50 -5.09
N ILE A 117 7.39 -4.89 -4.44
CA ILE A 117 7.79 -4.35 -3.12
C ILE A 117 8.04 -2.85 -3.21
N VAL A 118 8.73 -2.40 -4.27
CA VAL A 118 9.00 -0.98 -4.51
C VAL A 118 7.70 -0.25 -4.83
N ASP A 119 6.79 -0.86 -5.61
CA ASP A 119 5.46 -0.30 -5.84
C ASP A 119 4.71 -0.12 -4.51
N GLY A 120 4.78 -1.12 -3.62
CA GLY A 120 4.23 -1.05 -2.27
C GLY A 120 4.82 0.08 -1.43
N MET A 121 6.13 0.29 -1.52
CA MET A 121 6.80 1.40 -0.85
C MET A 121 6.29 2.75 -1.36
N VAL A 122 6.16 2.92 -2.68
CA VAL A 122 5.70 4.17 -3.31
C VAL A 122 4.22 4.43 -2.97
N ILE A 123 3.36 3.43 -3.20
CA ILE A 123 1.93 3.53 -2.90
C ILE A 123 1.72 3.78 -1.40
N GLY A 124 2.47 3.10 -0.54
CA GLY A 124 2.44 3.30 0.90
C GLY A 124 2.88 4.70 1.33
N ALA A 125 3.87 5.29 0.64
CA ALA A 125 4.26 6.69 0.82
C ALA A 125 3.09 7.63 0.55
N ILE A 126 2.41 7.44 -0.59
CA ILE A 126 1.28 8.26 -1.04
C ILE A 126 0.12 8.15 -0.04
N MET A 127 -0.23 6.93 0.37
CA MET A 127 -1.28 6.69 1.37
C MET A 127 -0.96 7.38 2.71
N SER A 128 0.26 7.20 3.21
CA SER A 128 0.71 7.80 4.46
C SER A 128 0.74 9.32 4.37
N PHE A 129 1.20 9.89 3.27
CA PHE A 129 1.17 11.33 3.02
C PHE A 129 -0.25 11.90 3.10
N LEU A 130 -1.18 11.33 2.33
CA LEU A 130 -2.57 11.81 2.27
C LEU A 130 -3.28 11.64 3.61
N ALA A 131 -3.12 10.49 4.27
CA ALA A 131 -3.68 10.25 5.59
C ALA A 131 -3.13 11.24 6.64
N THR A 132 -1.86 11.60 6.55
CA THR A 132 -1.22 12.59 7.45
C THR A 132 -1.71 14.00 7.14
N ARG A 133 -1.81 14.36 5.86
CA ARG A 133 -2.22 15.69 5.41
C ARG A 133 -3.65 16.04 5.81
N PHE A 134 -4.57 15.09 5.69
CA PHE A 134 -6.00 15.32 5.93
C PHE A 134 -6.50 14.80 7.28
N GLY A 135 -5.83 13.79 7.86
CA GLY A 135 -6.25 13.14 9.11
C GLY A 135 -5.43 13.52 10.35
N GLY A 136 -4.40 14.36 10.22
CA GLY A 136 -3.45 14.69 11.30
C GLY A 136 -2.46 13.55 11.56
N GLU A 137 -1.68 13.58 12.65
CA GLU A 137 -0.83 12.46 13.10
C GLU A 137 -0.54 12.42 14.60
N GLY A 138 -0.03 11.27 15.08
CA GLY A 138 0.35 11.12 16.48
C GLY A 138 -0.84 10.96 17.44
N LYS A 139 -0.57 11.17 18.73
CA LYS A 139 -1.54 10.97 19.83
C LYS A 139 -2.80 11.83 19.70
N GLU A 140 -2.73 12.96 19.01
CA GLU A 140 -3.86 13.86 18.76
C GLU A 140 -5.00 13.18 17.99
N THR A 141 -4.70 12.11 17.25
CA THR A 141 -5.69 11.35 16.47
C THR A 141 -6.46 10.33 17.29
N VAL A 142 -6.05 10.08 18.55
CA VAL A 142 -6.62 9.06 19.46
C VAL A 142 -7.48 9.70 20.57
N GLY A 143 -7.47 11.02 20.72
CA GLY A 143 -8.12 11.73 21.83
C GLY A 143 -9.08 12.85 21.40
N ARG A 144 -10.34 12.48 21.14
CA ARG A 144 -11.55 13.22 21.55
C ARG A 144 -12.80 12.37 21.32
#